data_AF-A0A0Q1AH74-F1
#
_entry.id   AF-A0A0Q1AH74-F1
#
_cell.length_a   1.000
_cell.length_b   1.000
_cell.length_c   1.000
_cell.angle_alpha   90.00
_cell.angle_beta   90.00
_cell.angle_gamma   90.00
#
_symmetry.space_group_name_H-M   'P 1'
#
loop_
_entity.id
_entity.type
_entity.pdbx_description
1 polymer ?
#
loop_
_entity_poly.entity_id
_entity_poly.type
_entity_poly.pdbx_seq_one_letter_code
_entity_poly.pdbx_strand_id
1 'polypeptide(L)'
;MTSFPRIPVNWWGLVLRACVAAALIMSANMVRTWLFDTDNPLLRIATFGLTALVVLFFVAGWVRWVEGFSLRGLLRYPRGFLLGTAVILPLMCAVYLLYGALGYLRGEATVEFFSEYPTGIVLVISVLYAFVQAYVLQGFPEELIYRGWLAEVTQTKPGLTLAWTTTAFTVIHLFSEGGQQTWGDRLLYLVLPLGMGLLAGALRIVTGSLWAGVATHGGMHLFNSLVPPLVVPEGFPAAFVLLSGGAQAVAAVLILRQAGRRKAILRKRPA
;
A
#
# COMPACT_ATOMS: atom_id res chain seq x y z
N MET A 1 -15.90 26.87 -22.60
CA MET A 1 -16.12 25.48 -22.13
C MET A 1 -14.78 24.94 -21.67
N THR A 2 -14.61 24.57 -20.40
CA THR A 2 -13.36 23.94 -19.94
C THR A 2 -13.40 22.46 -20.32
N SER A 3 -12.49 22.03 -21.21
CA SER A 3 -12.30 20.61 -21.51
C SER A 3 -11.52 19.94 -20.37
N PHE A 4 -11.96 18.74 -19.99
CA PHE A 4 -11.30 17.89 -19.00
C PHE A 4 -10.91 16.55 -19.64
N PRO A 5 -9.83 15.90 -19.17
CA PRO A 5 -8.84 16.42 -18.21
C PRO A 5 -8.00 17.56 -18.82
N ARG A 6 -7.53 18.49 -17.97
CA ARG A 6 -6.70 19.64 -18.40
C ARG A 6 -5.29 19.24 -18.85
N ILE A 7 -4.83 18.08 -18.41
CA ILE A 7 -3.58 17.46 -18.84
C ILE A 7 -3.94 16.25 -19.70
N PRO A 8 -3.38 16.11 -20.92
CA PRO A 8 -3.70 14.97 -21.79
C PRO A 8 -3.32 13.64 -21.14
N VAL A 9 -3.99 12.57 -21.58
CA VAL A 9 -3.72 11.19 -21.15
C VAL A 9 -2.81 10.51 -22.17
N ASN A 10 -1.57 10.98 -22.23
CA ASN A 10 -0.48 10.43 -23.03
C ASN A 10 0.75 10.19 -22.13
N TRP A 11 1.87 9.76 -22.68
CA TRP A 11 3.06 9.38 -21.90
C TRP A 11 3.54 10.52 -20.97
N TRP A 12 3.64 11.76 -21.45
CA TRP A 12 4.14 12.87 -20.64
C TRP A 12 3.13 13.28 -19.57
N GLY A 13 1.84 13.23 -19.89
CA GLY A 13 0.77 13.53 -18.94
C GLY A 13 0.70 12.51 -17.80
N LEU A 14 1.04 11.24 -18.05
CA LEU A 14 1.17 10.23 -17.01
C LEU A 14 2.41 10.45 -16.15
N VAL A 15 3.56 10.76 -16.77
CA VAL A 15 4.81 11.07 -16.05
C VAL A 15 4.63 12.29 -15.15
N LEU A 16 4.03 13.37 -15.64
CA LEU A 16 3.77 14.58 -14.84
C LEU A 16 2.93 14.26 -13.60
N ARG A 17 1.86 13.48 -13.75
CA ARG A 17 1.03 13.07 -12.62
C ARG A 17 1.79 12.21 -11.62
N ALA A 18 2.63 11.29 -12.09
CA ALA A 18 3.49 10.49 -11.23
C ALA A 18 4.50 11.35 -10.45
N CYS A 19 5.11 12.36 -11.10
CA CYS A 19 6.01 13.31 -10.44
C CYS A 19 5.27 14.14 -9.38
N VAL A 20 4.07 14.64 -9.68
CA VAL A 20 3.25 15.40 -8.72
C VAL A 20 2.83 14.51 -7.55
N ALA A 21 2.42 13.28 -7.82
CA ALA A 21 2.09 12.29 -6.79
C ALA A 21 3.28 12.01 -5.86
N ALA A 22 4.48 11.81 -6.42
CA ALA A 22 5.71 11.62 -5.66
C ALA A 22 6.05 12.85 -4.82
N ALA A 23 6.03 14.04 -5.42
CA ALA A 23 6.31 15.29 -4.72
C ALA A 23 5.30 15.53 -3.57
N LEU A 24 4.03 15.23 -3.79
CA LEU A 24 2.98 15.36 -2.78
C LEU A 24 3.27 14.48 -1.56
N ILE A 25 3.48 13.18 -1.76
CA ILE A 25 3.65 12.26 -0.62
C ILE A 25 4.98 12.51 0.11
N MET A 26 6.06 12.82 -0.63
CA MET A 26 7.34 13.15 -0.01
C MET A 26 7.27 14.45 0.79
N SER A 27 6.70 15.51 0.23
CA SER A 27 6.55 16.78 0.95
C SER A 27 5.60 16.66 2.15
N ALA A 28 4.48 15.93 2.03
CA ALA A 28 3.57 15.69 3.14
C ALA A 28 4.25 14.92 4.30
N ASN A 29 5.14 13.97 3.98
CA ASN A 29 5.92 13.26 4.99
C ASN A 29 7.03 14.13 5.59
N MET A 30 7.73 14.93 4.78
CA MET A 30 8.78 15.85 5.24
C MET A 30 8.24 16.95 6.15
N VAL A 31 7.10 17.57 5.80
CA VAL A 31 6.46 18.60 6.62
C VAL A 31 6.09 18.04 8.00
N ARG A 32 5.56 16.81 8.04
CA ARG A 32 5.25 16.11 9.29
C ARG A 32 6.51 15.93 10.14
N THR A 33 7.60 15.46 9.58
CA THR A 33 8.84 15.18 10.34
C THR A 33 9.57 16.46 10.76
N TRP A 34 9.56 17.52 9.95
CA TRP A 34 10.27 18.75 10.27
C TRP A 34 9.55 19.61 11.32
N LEU A 35 8.22 19.68 11.25
CA LEU A 35 7.44 20.52 12.16
C LEU A 35 7.13 19.87 13.51
N PHE A 36 7.19 18.53 13.60
CA PHE A 36 6.68 17.80 14.75
C PHE A 36 7.55 16.61 15.16
N ASP A 37 8.88 16.78 15.14
CA ASP A 37 9.77 15.77 15.70
C ASP A 37 9.57 15.67 17.22
N THR A 38 9.14 14.49 17.70
CA THR A 38 8.73 14.30 19.09
C THR A 38 8.83 12.84 19.52
N ASP A 39 9.32 12.62 20.74
CA ASP A 39 9.34 11.31 21.38
C ASP A 39 7.99 10.94 22.02
N ASN A 40 7.03 11.87 22.07
CA ASN A 40 5.71 11.60 22.63
C ASN A 40 4.85 10.78 21.63
N PRO A 41 4.45 9.53 21.96
CA PRO A 41 3.71 8.68 21.04
C PRO A 41 2.32 9.22 20.70
N LEU A 42 1.66 9.92 21.63
CA LEU A 42 0.33 10.51 21.38
C LEU A 42 0.42 11.70 20.43
N LEU A 43 1.44 12.55 20.58
CA LEU A 43 1.66 13.64 19.64
C LEU A 43 2.08 13.12 18.27
N ARG A 44 2.86 12.03 18.22
CA ARG A 44 3.23 11.34 16.97
C ARG A 44 2.02 10.74 16.25
N ILE A 45 1.07 10.14 16.98
CA ILE A 45 -0.22 9.68 16.42
C ILE A 45 -0.99 10.86 15.81
N ALA A 46 -1.05 12.00 16.49
CA ALA A 46 -1.74 13.18 15.99
C ALA A 46 -1.13 13.69 14.67
N THR A 47 0.20 13.65 14.53
CA THR A 47 0.90 14.15 13.33
C THR A 47 0.77 13.22 12.13
N PHE A 48 0.49 11.92 12.33
CA PHE A 48 0.18 10.99 11.24
C PHE A 48 -1.08 11.42 10.46
N GLY A 49 -2.06 11.99 11.16
CA GLY A 49 -3.25 12.56 10.53
C GLY A 49 -2.94 13.73 9.60
N LEU A 50 -1.89 14.50 9.86
CA LEU A 50 -1.53 15.66 9.03
C LEU A 50 -1.16 15.23 7.61
N THR A 51 -0.36 14.18 7.45
CA THR A 51 0.00 13.63 6.13
C THR A 51 -1.26 13.21 5.36
N ALA A 52 -2.16 12.48 6.00
CA ALA A 52 -3.42 12.06 5.40
C ALA A 52 -4.27 13.26 4.95
N LEU A 53 -4.37 14.30 5.77
CA LEU A 53 -5.14 15.50 5.48
C LEU A 53 -4.55 16.29 4.31
N VAL A 54 -3.23 16.52 4.31
CA VAL A 54 -2.53 17.23 3.21
C VAL A 54 -2.77 16.52 1.88
N VAL A 55 -2.58 15.19 1.85
CA VAL A 55 -2.81 14.38 0.67
C VAL A 55 -4.29 14.43 0.26
N LEU A 56 -5.21 14.29 1.20
CA LEU A 56 -6.66 14.32 0.95
C LEU A 56 -7.08 15.65 0.31
N PHE A 57 -6.70 16.79 0.89
CA PHE A 57 -7.08 18.10 0.37
C PHE A 57 -6.44 18.39 -0.98
N PHE A 58 -5.15 18.04 -1.15
CA PHE A 58 -4.48 18.18 -2.43
C PHE A 58 -5.17 17.35 -3.52
N VAL A 59 -5.39 16.05 -3.26
CA VAL A 59 -6.03 15.15 -4.22
C VAL A 59 -7.45 15.63 -4.52
N ALA A 60 -8.22 16.05 -3.52
CA ALA A 60 -9.57 16.57 -3.70
C ALA A 60 -9.61 17.79 -4.65
N GLY A 61 -8.67 18.71 -4.47
CA GLY A 61 -8.51 19.87 -5.34
C GLY A 61 -8.06 19.48 -6.74
N TRP A 62 -6.98 18.70 -6.83
CA TRP A 62 -6.39 18.26 -8.10
C TRP A 62 -7.40 17.54 -8.97
N VAL A 63 -8.10 16.54 -8.43
CA VAL A 63 -9.02 15.73 -9.24
C VAL A 63 -10.21 16.54 -9.71
N ARG A 64 -10.67 17.50 -8.90
CA ARG A 64 -11.77 18.40 -9.26
C ARG A 64 -11.36 19.40 -10.34
N TRP A 65 -10.18 20.00 -10.22
CA TRP A 65 -9.78 21.14 -11.06
C TRP A 65 -8.87 20.77 -12.23
N VAL A 66 -8.22 19.61 -12.21
CA VAL A 66 -7.33 19.14 -13.27
C VAL A 66 -7.96 17.97 -14.03
N GLU A 67 -8.49 16.98 -13.31
CA GLU A 67 -8.98 15.75 -13.96
C GLU A 67 -10.45 15.78 -14.34
N GLY A 68 -11.26 16.58 -13.64
CA GLY A 68 -12.70 16.72 -13.87
C GLY A 68 -13.56 15.63 -13.20
N PHE A 69 -13.01 14.84 -12.28
CA PHE A 69 -13.77 13.89 -11.45
C PHE A 69 -13.80 14.29 -9.98
N SER A 70 -14.63 13.61 -9.18
CA SER A 70 -14.90 13.99 -7.78
C SER A 70 -14.19 13.07 -6.78
N LEU A 71 -13.76 13.63 -5.64
CA LEU A 71 -13.24 12.86 -4.51
C LEU A 71 -14.24 11.78 -4.05
N ARG A 72 -15.53 12.11 -4.02
CA ARG A 72 -16.59 11.13 -3.71
C ARG A 72 -16.61 9.95 -4.69
N GLY A 73 -16.23 10.17 -5.94
CA GLY A 73 -16.06 9.13 -6.95
C GLY A 73 -14.95 8.15 -6.59
N LEU A 74 -13.81 8.67 -6.10
CA LEU A 74 -12.68 7.85 -5.65
C LEU A 74 -13.04 7.00 -4.42
N LEU A 75 -13.74 7.59 -3.45
CA LEU A 75 -14.07 6.95 -2.17
C LEU A 75 -15.26 5.96 -2.25
N ARG A 76 -15.72 5.58 -3.45
CA ARG A 76 -16.84 4.65 -3.63
C ARG A 76 -16.49 3.24 -3.15
N TYR A 77 -17.54 2.47 -2.84
CA TYR A 77 -17.47 1.05 -2.48
C TYR A 77 -16.57 0.73 -1.26
N PRO A 78 -16.84 1.32 -0.07
CA PRO A 78 -16.05 1.08 1.14
C PRO A 78 -16.01 -0.39 1.57
N ARG A 79 -17.02 -1.19 1.18
CA ARG A 79 -17.03 -2.64 1.40
C ARG A 79 -15.86 -3.38 0.75
N GLY A 80 -15.18 -2.76 -0.22
CA GLY A 80 -13.91 -3.28 -0.77
C GLY A 80 -12.84 -3.47 0.31
N PHE A 81 -12.88 -2.70 1.40
CA PHE A 81 -12.00 -2.87 2.55
C PHE A 81 -12.07 -4.28 3.12
N LEU A 82 -13.28 -4.83 3.34
CA LEU A 82 -13.48 -6.16 3.89
C LEU A 82 -12.84 -7.25 3.01
N LEU A 83 -12.95 -7.12 1.68
CA LEU A 83 -12.32 -8.05 0.76
C LEU A 83 -10.79 -7.93 0.81
N GLY A 84 -10.25 -6.72 0.83
CA GLY A 84 -8.81 -6.51 0.96
C GLY A 84 -8.26 -7.09 2.25
N THR A 85 -8.95 -6.90 3.38
CA THR A 85 -8.60 -7.50 4.68
C THR A 85 -8.64 -9.03 4.62
N ALA A 86 -9.71 -9.60 4.05
CA ALA A 86 -9.85 -11.04 3.91
C ALA A 86 -8.77 -11.68 3.00
N VAL A 87 -8.17 -10.90 2.10
CA VAL A 87 -7.06 -11.35 1.26
C VAL A 87 -5.72 -11.19 1.97
N ILE A 88 -5.44 -10.03 2.56
CA ILE A 88 -4.10 -9.74 3.08
C ILE A 88 -3.79 -10.48 4.38
N LEU A 89 -4.76 -10.65 5.30
CA LEU A 89 -4.46 -11.25 6.59
C LEU A 89 -4.01 -12.72 6.45
N PRO A 90 -4.72 -13.61 5.74
CA PRO A 90 -4.24 -14.98 5.54
C PRO A 90 -2.92 -15.03 4.78
N LEU A 91 -2.73 -14.12 3.82
CA LEU A 91 -1.50 -14.05 3.03
C LEU A 91 -0.29 -13.70 3.91
N MET A 92 -0.43 -12.70 4.78
CA MET A 92 0.63 -12.29 5.69
C MET A 92 0.88 -13.33 6.78
N CYS A 93 -0.17 -13.98 7.30
CA CYS A 93 0.00 -15.16 8.16
C CYS A 93 0.87 -16.22 7.48
N ALA A 94 0.58 -16.58 6.23
CA ALA A 94 1.35 -17.58 5.49
C ALA A 94 2.81 -17.14 5.26
N VAL A 95 3.04 -15.87 4.95
CA VAL A 95 4.39 -15.31 4.79
C VAL A 95 5.18 -15.39 6.10
N TYR A 96 4.60 -14.97 7.22
CA TYR A 96 5.26 -15.02 8.53
C TYR A 96 5.55 -16.46 8.97
N LEU A 97 4.61 -17.38 8.78
CA LEU A 97 4.81 -18.80 9.08
C LEU A 97 5.92 -19.41 8.23
N LEU A 98 5.95 -19.11 6.93
CA LEU A 98 6.99 -19.60 6.03
C LEU A 98 8.36 -19.00 6.38
N TYR A 99 8.42 -17.70 6.65
CA TYR A 99 9.66 -17.03 7.05
C TYR A 99 10.19 -17.58 8.38
N GLY A 100 9.32 -17.76 9.37
CA GLY A 100 9.67 -18.39 10.64
C GLY A 100 10.11 -19.84 10.49
N ALA A 101 9.43 -20.63 9.65
CA ALA A 101 9.83 -22.02 9.37
C ALA A 101 11.22 -22.10 8.72
N LEU A 102 11.51 -21.21 7.75
CA LEU A 102 12.84 -21.14 7.14
C LEU A 102 13.91 -20.76 8.16
N GLY A 103 13.64 -19.80 9.04
CA GLY A 103 14.56 -19.44 10.13
C GLY A 103 14.76 -20.58 11.12
N TYR A 104 13.70 -21.31 11.47
CA TYR A 104 13.79 -22.49 12.34
C TYR A 104 14.70 -23.56 11.75
N LEU A 105 14.56 -23.84 10.44
CA LEU A 105 15.43 -24.78 9.73
C LEU A 105 16.90 -24.32 9.67
N ARG A 106 17.17 -23.03 9.86
CA ARG A 106 18.53 -22.46 9.90
C ARG A 106 19.07 -22.29 11.32
N GLY A 107 18.28 -22.57 12.36
CA GLY A 107 18.64 -22.29 13.74
C GLY A 107 18.58 -20.81 14.12
N GLU A 108 17.90 -19.98 13.34
CA GLU A 108 17.76 -18.53 13.51
C GLU A 108 16.45 -18.14 14.25
N ALA A 109 15.55 -19.09 14.46
CA ALA A 109 14.25 -18.81 15.06
C ALA A 109 14.32 -18.69 16.59
N THR A 110 13.64 -17.69 17.14
CA THR A 110 13.51 -17.46 18.59
C THR A 110 12.07 -17.12 18.97
N VAL A 111 11.71 -17.44 20.22
CA VAL A 111 10.41 -17.12 20.82
C VAL A 111 10.50 -16.06 21.92
N GLU A 112 11.69 -15.52 22.18
CA GLU A 112 11.93 -14.55 23.26
C GLU A 112 11.03 -13.31 23.14
N PHE A 113 10.77 -12.84 21.92
CA PHE A 113 9.89 -11.69 21.66
C PHE A 113 8.45 -11.87 22.13
N PHE A 114 7.96 -13.11 22.26
CA PHE A 114 6.62 -13.35 22.80
C PHE A 114 6.55 -13.04 24.29
N SER A 115 7.66 -13.20 25.02
CA SER A 115 7.75 -12.85 26.44
C SER A 115 7.85 -11.34 26.69
N GLU A 116 8.34 -10.59 25.69
CA GLU A 116 8.46 -9.13 25.72
C GLU A 116 7.23 -8.40 25.16
N TYR A 117 6.23 -9.15 24.66
CA TYR A 117 5.09 -8.56 24.00
C TYR A 117 4.26 -7.70 24.97
N PRO A 118 3.84 -6.47 24.58
CA PRO A 118 3.14 -5.58 25.48
C PRO A 118 1.81 -6.18 25.95
N THR A 119 1.46 -5.88 27.20
CA THR A 119 0.19 -6.31 27.82
C THR A 119 -0.58 -5.12 28.40
N GLY A 120 -1.83 -5.35 28.81
CA GLY A 120 -2.66 -4.33 29.46
C GLY A 120 -2.86 -3.06 28.63
N ILE A 121 -2.74 -1.89 29.27
CA ILE A 121 -2.94 -0.59 28.60
C ILE A 121 -1.87 -0.29 27.54
N VAL A 122 -0.64 -0.78 27.72
CA VAL A 122 0.44 -0.59 26.76
C VAL A 122 0.09 -1.29 25.45
N LEU A 123 -0.44 -2.51 25.50
CA LEU A 123 -0.93 -3.21 24.31
C LEU A 123 -2.00 -2.40 23.56
N VAL A 124 -2.97 -1.82 24.27
CA VAL A 124 -4.02 -1.01 23.65
C VAL A 124 -3.43 0.20 22.92
N ILE A 125 -2.48 0.90 23.56
CA ILE A 125 -1.80 2.05 22.95
C ILE A 125 -0.95 1.62 21.75
N SER A 126 -0.21 0.51 21.83
CA SER A 126 0.58 -0.04 20.72
C SER A 126 -0.29 -0.43 19.53
N VAL A 127 -1.45 -1.05 19.77
CA VAL A 127 -2.40 -1.40 18.72
C VAL A 127 -2.97 -0.15 18.06
N LEU A 128 -3.35 0.87 18.83
CA LEU A 128 -3.83 2.14 18.29
C LEU A 128 -2.74 2.84 17.46
N TYR A 129 -1.52 2.90 17.99
CA TYR A 129 -0.38 3.48 17.30
C TYR A 129 -0.11 2.76 15.96
N ALA A 130 -0.02 1.42 15.98
CA ALA A 130 0.20 0.61 14.79
C ALA A 130 -0.93 0.77 13.77
N PHE A 131 -2.18 0.85 14.23
CA PHE A 131 -3.34 1.09 13.36
C PHE A 131 -3.27 2.44 12.66
N VAL A 132 -3.01 3.52 13.40
CA VAL A 132 -2.92 4.87 12.82
C VAL A 132 -1.72 4.97 11.89
N GLN A 133 -0.57 4.40 12.26
CA GLN A 133 0.58 4.33 11.37
C GLN A 133 0.25 3.59 10.07
N ALA A 134 -0.32 2.38 10.18
CA ALA A 134 -0.55 1.52 9.04
C ALA A 134 -1.63 2.06 8.09
N TYR A 135 -2.73 2.57 8.62
CA TYR A 135 -3.86 3.01 7.79
C TYR A 135 -3.91 4.51 7.54
N VAL A 136 -3.61 5.34 8.53
CA VAL A 136 -3.76 6.80 8.39
C VAL A 136 -2.51 7.42 7.79
N LEU A 137 -1.31 7.03 8.25
CA LEU A 137 -0.07 7.57 7.71
C LEU A 137 0.29 6.96 6.35
N GLN A 138 0.10 5.65 6.18
CA GLN A 138 0.61 4.92 5.00
C GLN A 138 -0.53 4.51 4.06
N GLY A 139 -1.37 3.56 4.47
CA GLY A 139 -2.32 2.89 3.59
C GLY A 139 -3.33 3.83 2.91
N PHE A 140 -3.98 4.73 3.65
CA PHE A 140 -4.98 5.65 3.07
C PHE A 140 -4.38 6.69 2.12
N PRO A 141 -3.43 7.55 2.53
CA PRO A 141 -2.92 8.61 1.66
C PRO A 141 -2.25 8.06 0.40
N GLU A 142 -1.46 6.99 0.50
CA GLU A 142 -0.80 6.42 -0.66
C GLU A 142 -1.83 5.79 -1.62
N GLU A 143 -2.77 4.99 -1.13
CA GLU A 143 -3.75 4.36 -2.00
C GLU A 143 -4.76 5.37 -2.59
N LEU A 144 -5.05 6.47 -1.88
CA LEU A 144 -5.83 7.58 -2.43
C LEU A 144 -5.14 8.21 -3.65
N ILE A 145 -3.81 8.33 -3.63
CA ILE A 145 -3.02 8.78 -4.78
C ILE A 145 -3.02 7.71 -5.87
N TYR A 146 -2.53 6.51 -5.59
CA TYR A 146 -2.19 5.53 -6.63
C TYR A 146 -3.40 4.74 -7.14
N ARG A 147 -4.28 4.24 -6.26
CA ARG A 147 -5.47 3.43 -6.61
C ARG A 147 -6.75 4.26 -6.66
N GLY A 148 -6.73 5.46 -6.10
CA GLY A 148 -7.72 6.51 -6.30
C GLY A 148 -7.41 7.35 -7.53
N TRP A 149 -6.71 8.47 -7.34
CA TRP A 149 -6.48 9.49 -8.37
C TRP A 149 -5.84 8.94 -9.65
N LEU A 150 -4.64 8.36 -9.56
CA LEU A 150 -3.91 7.92 -10.74
C LEU A 150 -4.66 6.79 -11.46
N ALA A 151 -5.18 5.80 -10.74
CA ALA A 151 -5.92 4.71 -11.37
C ALA A 151 -7.16 5.20 -12.15
N GLU A 152 -7.88 6.19 -11.61
CA GLU A 152 -9.07 6.76 -12.24
C GLU A 152 -8.79 7.36 -13.63
N VAL A 153 -7.61 8.01 -13.81
CA VAL A 153 -7.20 8.63 -15.08
C VAL A 153 -7.17 7.64 -16.24
N THR A 154 -6.89 6.36 -15.96
CA THR A 154 -6.72 5.33 -16.99
C THR A 154 -7.69 4.16 -16.83
N GLN A 155 -8.72 4.29 -15.99
CA GLN A 155 -9.58 3.18 -15.54
C GLN A 155 -10.18 2.31 -16.68
N THR A 156 -10.36 2.89 -17.86
CA THR A 156 -10.87 2.20 -19.06
C THR A 156 -9.84 1.27 -19.72
N LYS A 157 -8.57 1.33 -19.29
CA LYS A 157 -7.44 0.53 -19.79
C LYS A 157 -6.78 -0.23 -18.62
N PRO A 158 -7.39 -1.30 -18.08
CA PRO A 158 -6.95 -1.94 -16.84
C PRO A 158 -5.48 -2.38 -16.81
N GLY A 159 -4.95 -2.88 -17.94
CA GLY A 159 -3.54 -3.27 -18.03
C GLY A 159 -2.59 -2.08 -17.91
N LEU A 160 -2.92 -0.96 -18.56
CA LEU A 160 -2.17 0.29 -18.39
C LEU A 160 -2.28 0.75 -16.94
N THR A 161 -3.50 0.89 -16.40
CA THR A 161 -3.76 1.29 -15.01
C THR A 161 -2.90 0.52 -14.03
N LEU A 162 -2.88 -0.81 -14.13
CA LEU A 162 -2.06 -1.65 -13.26
C LEU A 162 -0.58 -1.31 -13.40
N ALA A 163 -0.06 -1.29 -14.64
CA ALA A 163 1.36 -1.13 -14.90
C ALA A 163 1.90 0.22 -14.40
N TRP A 164 1.29 1.34 -14.79
CA TRP A 164 1.87 2.66 -14.49
C TRP A 164 1.67 3.10 -13.05
N THR A 165 0.52 2.78 -12.43
CA THR A 165 0.28 3.13 -11.02
C THR A 165 1.15 2.29 -10.08
N THR A 166 1.33 1.00 -10.39
CA THR A 166 2.27 0.12 -9.69
C THR A 166 3.71 0.62 -9.86
N THR A 167 4.10 1.02 -11.06
CA THR A 167 5.47 1.54 -11.31
C THR A 167 5.70 2.84 -10.53
N ALA A 168 4.78 3.80 -10.62
CA ALA A 168 4.87 5.06 -9.89
C ALA A 168 4.94 4.84 -8.36
N PHE A 169 4.11 3.94 -7.84
CA PHE A 169 4.15 3.53 -6.44
C PHE A 169 5.49 2.87 -6.07
N THR A 170 6.00 1.96 -6.89
CA THR A 170 7.22 1.22 -6.59
C THR A 170 8.45 2.12 -6.59
N VAL A 171 8.60 2.99 -7.60
CA VAL A 171 9.81 3.81 -7.78
C VAL A 171 10.05 4.78 -6.62
N ILE A 172 8.99 5.36 -6.03
CA ILE A 172 9.16 6.27 -4.89
C ILE A 172 9.77 5.59 -3.66
N HIS A 173 9.68 4.25 -3.57
CA HIS A 173 10.23 3.49 -2.44
C HIS A 173 11.75 3.28 -2.53
N LEU A 174 12.43 3.79 -3.57
CA LEU A 174 13.89 3.91 -3.57
C LEU A 174 14.41 4.79 -2.42
N PHE A 175 13.56 5.72 -1.95
CA PHE A 175 13.84 6.64 -0.85
C PHE A 175 13.33 6.15 0.51
N SER A 176 12.72 4.97 0.56
CA SER A 176 12.28 4.37 1.82
C SER A 176 13.47 3.86 2.62
N GLU A 177 13.25 3.75 3.93
CA GLU A 177 14.19 3.15 4.88
C GLU A 177 13.56 1.90 5.50
N GLY A 178 14.21 0.75 5.28
CA GLY A 178 13.81 -0.56 5.77
C GLY A 178 15.02 -1.45 6.07
N GLY A 179 16.14 -0.83 6.47
CA GLY A 179 17.40 -1.52 6.78
C GLY A 179 18.39 -1.63 5.62
N GLN A 180 18.09 -1.02 4.46
CA GLN A 180 19.00 -1.01 3.30
C GLN A 180 20.24 -0.17 3.59
N GLN A 181 21.42 -0.70 3.32
CA GLN A 181 22.69 0.03 3.44
C GLN A 181 23.34 0.27 2.08
N THR A 182 23.07 -0.61 1.10
CA THR A 182 23.65 -0.53 -0.24
C THR A 182 22.61 -0.20 -1.32
N TRP A 183 23.06 0.22 -2.51
CA TRP A 183 22.18 0.35 -3.68
C TRP A 183 21.53 -0.97 -4.08
N GLY A 184 22.23 -2.10 -3.90
CA GLY A 184 21.67 -3.43 -4.13
C GLY A 184 20.47 -3.71 -3.23
N ASP A 185 20.59 -3.41 -1.93
CA ASP A 185 19.49 -3.56 -0.97
C ASP A 185 18.30 -2.68 -1.32
N ARG A 186 18.55 -1.44 -1.76
CA ARG A 186 17.50 -0.51 -2.20
C ARG A 186 16.74 -1.03 -3.42
N LEU A 187 17.44 -1.61 -4.39
CA LEU A 187 16.81 -2.24 -5.56
C LEU A 187 16.04 -3.51 -5.17
N LEU A 188 16.61 -4.35 -4.31
CA LEU A 188 15.96 -5.58 -3.85
C LEU A 188 14.73 -5.28 -2.98
N TYR A 189 14.78 -4.21 -2.19
CA TYR A 189 13.64 -3.74 -1.41
C TYR A 189 12.41 -3.45 -2.26
N LEU A 190 12.59 -3.00 -3.52
CA LEU A 190 11.48 -2.69 -4.43
C LEU A 190 10.57 -3.88 -4.73
N VAL A 191 11.01 -5.13 -4.48
CA VAL A 191 10.15 -6.31 -4.64
C VAL A 191 8.92 -6.23 -3.74
N LEU A 192 9.05 -5.68 -2.53
CA LEU A 192 7.95 -5.50 -1.59
C LEU A 192 6.88 -4.51 -2.12
N PRO A 193 7.20 -3.23 -2.39
CA PRO A 193 6.22 -2.28 -2.92
C PRO A 193 5.73 -2.65 -4.33
N LEU A 194 6.52 -3.38 -5.13
CA LEU A 194 6.04 -3.95 -6.39
C LEU A 194 4.90 -4.95 -6.15
N GLY A 195 5.05 -5.88 -5.20
CA GLY A 195 4.02 -6.84 -4.82
C GLY A 195 2.75 -6.16 -4.29
N MET A 196 2.91 -5.19 -3.40
CA MET A 196 1.82 -4.36 -2.88
C MET A 196 1.10 -3.59 -4.00
N GLY A 197 1.90 -2.98 -4.87
CA GLY A 197 1.60 -2.46 -6.20
C GLY A 197 0.54 -3.29 -6.92
N LEU A 198 0.97 -4.48 -7.30
CA LEU A 198 0.21 -5.45 -8.07
C LEU A 198 -1.06 -5.90 -7.34
N LEU A 199 -0.99 -6.22 -6.05
CA LEU A 199 -2.14 -6.75 -5.30
C LEU A 199 -3.25 -5.71 -5.16
N ALA A 200 -2.92 -4.51 -4.66
CA ALA A 200 -3.91 -3.45 -4.51
C ALA A 200 -4.44 -2.98 -5.87
N GLY A 201 -3.59 -2.92 -6.91
CA GLY A 201 -4.02 -2.62 -8.28
C GLY A 201 -4.97 -3.67 -8.86
N ALA A 202 -4.69 -4.96 -8.66
CA ALA A 202 -5.57 -6.05 -9.07
C ALA A 202 -6.93 -5.97 -8.39
N LEU A 203 -6.95 -5.74 -7.07
CA LEU A 203 -8.19 -5.56 -6.32
C LEU A 203 -8.94 -4.30 -6.76
N ARG A 204 -8.26 -3.19 -7.04
CA ARG A 204 -8.89 -1.97 -7.59
C ARG A 204 -9.56 -2.22 -8.95
N ILE A 205 -8.96 -3.04 -9.81
CA ILE A 205 -9.52 -3.42 -11.11
C ILE A 205 -10.75 -4.32 -10.95
N VAL A 206 -10.70 -5.27 -10.01
CA VAL A 206 -11.79 -6.24 -9.79
C VAL A 206 -12.97 -5.61 -9.07
N THR A 207 -12.72 -4.75 -8.08
CA THR A 207 -13.75 -4.20 -7.19
C THR A 207 -14.23 -2.81 -7.56
N GLY A 208 -13.45 -2.06 -8.34
CA GLY A 208 -13.69 -0.63 -8.54
C GLY A 208 -13.36 0.23 -7.32
N SER A 209 -12.82 -0.35 -6.24
CA SER A 209 -12.67 0.29 -4.93
C SER A 209 -11.20 0.52 -4.58
N LEU A 210 -10.83 1.75 -4.19
CA LEU A 210 -9.52 2.01 -3.58
C LEU A 210 -9.42 1.42 -2.18
N TRP A 211 -10.55 1.21 -1.49
CA TRP A 211 -10.56 0.70 -0.12
C TRP A 211 -10.01 -0.71 0.01
N ALA A 212 -10.12 -1.52 -1.05
CA ALA A 212 -9.44 -2.81 -1.10
C ALA A 212 -7.92 -2.66 -1.08
N GLY A 213 -7.39 -1.65 -1.78
CA GLY A 213 -5.97 -1.27 -1.73
C GLY A 213 -5.56 -0.78 -0.34
N VAL A 214 -6.34 0.13 0.25
CA VAL A 214 -6.13 0.64 1.62
C VAL A 214 -6.06 -0.52 2.63
N ALA A 215 -6.97 -1.49 2.50
CA ALA A 215 -7.00 -2.67 3.34
C ALA A 215 -5.78 -3.57 3.16
N THR A 216 -5.34 -3.83 1.92
CA THR A 216 -4.14 -4.66 1.69
C THR A 216 -2.85 -3.98 2.12
N HIS A 217 -2.71 -2.68 1.82
CA HIS A 217 -1.51 -1.92 2.14
C HIS A 217 -1.42 -1.68 3.66
N GLY A 218 -2.45 -1.08 4.26
CA GLY A 218 -2.48 -0.86 5.70
C GLY A 218 -2.56 -2.17 6.49
N GLY A 219 -3.26 -3.19 6.00
CA GLY A 219 -3.30 -4.50 6.65
C GLY A 219 -1.93 -5.16 6.72
N MET A 220 -1.12 -5.06 5.68
CA MET A 220 0.27 -5.56 5.70
C MET A 220 1.12 -4.82 6.74
N HIS A 221 1.08 -3.49 6.75
CA HIS A 221 1.83 -2.72 7.77
C HIS A 221 1.36 -3.00 9.19
N LEU A 222 0.04 -3.09 9.40
CA LEU A 222 -0.51 -3.41 10.71
C LEU A 222 -0.05 -4.80 11.17
N PHE A 223 -0.07 -5.79 10.27
CA PHE A 223 0.41 -7.14 10.56
C PHE A 223 1.90 -7.11 10.92
N ASN A 224 2.70 -6.38 10.14
CA ASN A 224 4.14 -6.26 10.38
C ASN A 224 4.48 -5.59 11.71
N SER A 225 3.66 -4.64 12.15
CA SER A 225 3.86 -3.92 13.41
C SER A 225 3.36 -4.69 14.64
N LEU A 226 2.39 -5.59 14.48
CA LEU A 226 1.75 -6.30 15.61
C LEU A 226 2.21 -7.75 15.76
N VAL A 227 2.71 -8.40 14.72
CA VAL A 227 3.11 -9.80 14.84
C VAL A 227 4.59 -9.87 15.20
N PRO A 228 4.94 -10.40 16.38
CA PRO A 228 6.34 -10.60 16.76
C PRO A 228 7.05 -11.44 15.71
N PRO A 229 8.21 -10.99 15.20
CA PRO A 229 8.97 -11.80 14.28
C PRO A 229 9.54 -13.01 15.01
N LEU A 230 9.50 -14.18 14.36
CA LEU A 230 10.22 -15.37 14.83
C LEU A 230 11.70 -15.34 14.47
N VAL A 231 12.11 -14.45 13.56
CA VAL A 231 13.47 -14.33 13.04
C VAL A 231 13.83 -12.86 13.01
N VAL A 232 14.94 -12.49 13.66
CA VAL A 232 15.49 -11.13 13.58
C VAL A 232 16.63 -11.12 12.57
N PRO A 233 16.46 -10.38 11.46
CA PRO A 233 17.51 -10.26 10.47
C PRO A 233 18.60 -9.31 10.98
N GLU A 234 19.86 -9.70 10.86
CA GLU A 234 20.99 -8.79 10.98
C GLU A 234 21.08 -7.95 9.70
N GLY A 235 20.54 -6.73 9.73
CA GLY A 235 20.53 -5.81 8.59
C GLY A 235 19.33 -5.98 7.66
N PHE A 236 19.57 -5.90 6.34
CA PHE A 236 18.50 -5.87 5.35
C PHE A 236 17.75 -7.22 5.26
N PRO A 237 16.42 -7.27 5.51
CA PRO A 237 15.67 -8.52 5.60
C PRO A 237 15.26 -9.08 4.22
N ALA A 238 16.24 -9.39 3.37
CA ALA A 238 16.02 -9.76 1.97
C ALA A 238 15.01 -10.90 1.78
N ALA A 239 15.11 -11.97 2.58
CA ALA A 239 14.21 -13.12 2.49
C ALA A 239 12.76 -12.73 2.82
N PHE A 240 12.53 -11.93 3.86
CA PHE A 240 11.20 -11.45 4.22
C PHE A 240 10.61 -10.53 3.14
N VAL A 241 11.42 -9.63 2.58
CA VAL A 241 11.04 -8.74 1.46
C VAL A 241 10.61 -9.54 0.24
N LEU A 242 11.42 -10.54 -0.16
CA LEU A 242 11.15 -11.39 -1.30
C LEU A 242 9.87 -12.22 -1.12
N LEU A 243 9.69 -12.84 0.06
CA LEU A 243 8.51 -13.62 0.37
C LEU A 243 7.25 -12.76 0.40
N SER A 244 7.30 -11.60 1.07
CA SER A 244 6.17 -10.69 1.21
C SER A 244 5.75 -10.09 -0.13
N GLY A 245 6.69 -9.55 -0.90
CA GLY A 245 6.42 -8.99 -2.22
C GLY A 245 6.00 -10.04 -3.23
N GLY A 246 6.70 -11.18 -3.25
CA GLY A 246 6.40 -12.30 -4.13
C GLY A 246 5.03 -12.89 -3.89
N ALA A 247 4.64 -13.13 -2.62
CA ALA A 247 3.33 -13.66 -2.27
C ALA A 247 2.19 -12.73 -2.70
N GLN A 248 2.35 -11.42 -2.49
CA GLN A 248 1.39 -10.42 -2.96
C GLN A 248 1.28 -10.36 -4.49
N ALA A 249 2.41 -10.45 -5.21
CA ALA A 249 2.42 -10.51 -6.67
C ALA A 249 1.71 -11.79 -7.20
N VAL A 250 1.96 -12.95 -6.59
CA VAL A 250 1.27 -14.20 -6.93
C VAL A 250 -0.23 -14.08 -6.67
N ALA A 251 -0.64 -13.55 -5.52
CA ALA A 251 -2.04 -13.32 -5.19
C ALA A 251 -2.72 -12.40 -6.23
N ALA A 252 -2.05 -11.33 -6.67
CA ALA A 252 -2.55 -10.43 -7.72
C ALA A 252 -2.82 -11.19 -9.04
N VAL A 253 -1.88 -12.02 -9.48
CA VAL A 253 -2.03 -12.84 -10.69
C VAL A 253 -3.20 -13.81 -10.57
N LEU A 254 -3.35 -14.49 -9.42
CA LEU A 254 -4.45 -15.42 -9.19
C LEU A 254 -5.81 -14.72 -9.21
N ILE A 255 -5.92 -13.54 -8.56
CA ILE A 255 -7.13 -12.72 -8.55
C ILE A 255 -7.52 -12.29 -9.97
N LEU A 256 -6.57 -11.76 -10.75
CA LEU A 256 -6.83 -11.32 -12.12
C LEU A 256 -7.21 -12.48 -13.05
N ARG A 257 -6.53 -13.64 -12.93
CA ARG A 257 -6.88 -14.86 -13.68
C ARG A 257 -8.29 -15.32 -13.36
N GLN A 258 -8.66 -15.36 -12.07
CA GLN A 258 -9.99 -15.81 -11.66
C GLN A 258 -11.09 -14.84 -12.11
N ALA A 259 -10.84 -13.53 -12.05
CA ALA A 259 -11.77 -12.52 -12.56
C ALA A 259 -11.96 -12.64 -14.08
N GLY A 260 -10.89 -12.87 -14.84
CA GLY A 260 -10.95 -13.12 -16.27
C GLY A 260 -11.78 -14.36 -16.63
N ARG A 261 -11.58 -15.47 -15.90
CA ARG A 261 -12.36 -16.70 -16.06
C ARG A 261 -13.85 -16.47 -15.80
N ARG A 262 -14.22 -15.76 -14.73
CA ARG A 262 -15.62 -15.43 -14.42
C ARG A 262 -16.28 -14.61 -15.53
N LYS A 263 -15.60 -13.58 -16.05
CA LYS A 263 -16.10 -12.78 -17.18
C LYS A 263 -16.34 -13.64 -18.43
N ALA A 264 -15.42 -14.55 -18.75
CA ALA A 264 -15.56 -15.45 -19.89
C ALA A 264 -16.77 -16.41 -19.75
N ILE A 265 -17.03 -16.92 -18.54
CA ILE A 265 -18.20 -17.78 -18.27
C ILE A 265 -19.50 -17.01 -18.44
N LEU A 266 -19.60 -15.80 -17.88
CA LEU A 266 -20.81 -14.98 -17.98
C LEU A 266 -21.14 -14.60 -19.42
N ARG A 267 -20.12 -14.37 -20.27
CA ARG A 267 -20.31 -14.06 -21.69
C ARG A 267 -20.80 -15.26 -22.52
N LYS A 268 -20.70 -16.48 -22.01
CA LYS A 268 -21.12 -17.72 -22.69
C LYS A 268 -22.53 -18.19 -22.30
N ARG A 269 -23.19 -17.54 -21.33
CA ARG A 269 -24.57 -17.89 -20.96
C ARG A 269 -25.54 -17.23 -21.97
N PRO A 270 -26.41 -17.99 -22.66
CA PRO A 270 -27.47 -17.40 -23.47
C PRO A 270 -28.42 -16.58 -22.56
N ALA A 271 -28.92 -15.47 -23.10
CA ALA A 271 -29.86 -14.57 -22.43
C ALA A 271 -31.22 -15.22 -22.18
#